data_AF-Q329Q9-F1
#
_entry.id   AF-Q329Q9-F1
#
_cell.length_a   1.000
_cell.length_b   1.000
_cell.length_c   1.000
_cell.angle_alpha   90.00
_cell.angle_beta   90.00
_cell.angle_gamma   90.00
#
_symmetry.space_group_name_H-M   'P 1'
#
loop_
_entity.id
_entity.type
_entity.pdbx_description
1 polymer ?
#
loop_
_entity_poly.entity_id
_entity_poly.type
_entity_poly.pdbx_seq_one_letter_code
_entity_poly.pdbx_strand_id
1 'polypeptide(L)'
;MEKQKLFSTVKNFKAEEKIKQEKYIEKPADVAREIASFFDVEKYLLGGIDRSNNYINENFTYKLLDLANLSGARDAQLERKVYFNEKMIKLNDNDEKEKVKIENDIKKIDKKIEEIDNAIWDLSSETERFKIKFQQENTLNDVVQSISSWLKENQNMVKAIKKIDTE
;
A
#
# COMPACT_ATOMS: atom_id res chain seq x y z
N MET A 1 23.62 -15.12 4.07
CA MET A 1 23.59 -15.96 5.28
C MET A 1 22.61 -15.42 6.34
N GLU A 2 22.43 -14.10 6.47
CA GLU A 2 21.50 -13.49 7.46
C GLU A 2 20.01 -13.75 7.17
N LYS A 3 19.54 -13.60 5.91
CA LYS A 3 18.11 -13.79 5.57
C LYS A 3 17.57 -15.19 5.90
N GLN A 4 18.34 -16.25 5.62
CA GLN A 4 17.91 -17.63 5.90
C GLN A 4 17.73 -17.90 7.39
N LYS A 5 18.61 -17.33 8.24
CA LYS A 5 18.48 -17.41 9.70
C LYS A 5 17.22 -16.69 10.17
N LEU A 6 16.98 -15.48 9.64
CA LEU A 6 15.79 -14.68 9.92
C LEU A 6 14.48 -15.45 9.63
N PHE A 7 14.39 -16.06 8.44
CA PHE A 7 13.23 -16.86 8.04
C PHE A 7 12.99 -18.07 8.94
N SER A 8 14.07 -18.76 9.36
CA SER A 8 13.96 -19.90 10.28
C SER A 8 13.44 -19.46 11.65
N THR A 9 13.95 -18.36 12.19
CA THR A 9 13.50 -17.77 13.46
C THR A 9 12.01 -17.42 13.42
N VAL A 10 11.54 -16.75 12.36
CA VAL A 10 10.11 -16.40 12.19
C VAL A 10 9.25 -17.66 12.06
N LYS A 11 9.69 -18.67 11.30
CA LYS A 11 8.92 -19.91 11.09
C LYS A 11 8.69 -20.68 12.40
N ASN A 12 9.66 -20.62 13.32
CA ASN A 12 9.58 -21.30 14.60
C ASN A 12 8.88 -20.46 15.69
N PHE A 13 8.64 -19.17 15.44
CA PHE A 13 8.02 -18.28 16.41
C PHE A 13 6.54 -18.64 16.61
N LYS A 14 6.21 -19.04 17.84
CA LYS A 14 4.84 -19.13 18.32
C LYS A 14 4.63 -18.04 19.36
N ALA A 15 3.79 -17.06 19.05
CA ALA A 15 3.50 -15.94 19.96
C ALA A 15 3.02 -16.39 21.35
N GLU A 16 2.45 -17.60 21.46
CA GLU A 16 1.91 -18.18 22.69
C GLU A 16 2.94 -18.93 23.56
N GLU A 17 4.14 -19.22 23.04
CA GLU A 17 5.19 -19.85 23.84
C GLU A 17 5.88 -18.77 24.70
N LYS A 18 5.25 -18.45 25.84
CA LYS A 18 5.95 -17.82 26.96
C LYS A 18 7.15 -18.69 27.31
N ILE A 19 8.36 -18.14 27.23
CA ILE A 19 9.59 -18.83 27.64
C ILE A 19 9.44 -19.17 29.13
N LYS A 20 9.07 -20.41 29.44
CA LYS A 20 9.03 -20.89 30.83
C LYS A 20 10.46 -20.90 31.35
N GLN A 21 10.74 -20.12 32.40
CA GLN A 21 12.06 -20.01 33.03
C GLN A 21 12.68 -21.39 33.35
N GLU A 22 11.85 -22.38 33.68
CA GLU A 22 12.26 -23.75 34.00
C GLU A 22 13.01 -24.47 32.86
N LYS A 23 12.78 -24.11 31.59
CA LYS A 23 13.42 -24.78 30.45
C LYS A 23 14.85 -24.33 30.18
N TYR A 24 15.34 -23.25 30.80
CA TYR A 24 16.55 -22.56 30.35
C TYR A 24 17.57 -22.23 31.44
N ILE A 25 17.47 -22.86 32.61
CA ILE A 25 18.45 -22.71 33.70
C ILE A 25 19.87 -23.15 33.26
N GLU A 26 20.00 -24.06 32.30
CA GLU A 26 21.31 -24.61 31.90
C GLU A 26 22.08 -23.79 30.85
N LYS A 27 21.44 -22.92 30.04
CA LYS A 27 22.12 -22.24 28.91
C LYS A 27 21.66 -20.80 28.69
N PRO A 28 22.04 -19.86 29.57
CA PRO A 28 21.65 -18.45 29.46
C PRO A 28 22.07 -17.81 28.12
N ALA A 29 23.27 -18.14 27.63
CA ALA A 29 23.81 -17.63 26.37
C ALA A 29 22.97 -18.01 25.13
N ASP A 30 22.36 -19.20 25.11
CA ASP A 30 21.51 -19.63 23.99
C ASP A 30 20.22 -18.81 23.93
N VAL A 31 19.62 -18.51 25.10
CA VAL A 31 18.44 -17.66 25.20
C VAL A 31 18.77 -16.22 24.81
N ALA A 32 19.89 -15.68 25.28
CA ALA A 32 20.33 -14.33 24.91
C ALA A 32 20.52 -14.20 23.40
N ARG A 33 21.11 -15.22 22.76
CA ARG A 33 21.32 -15.28 21.30
C ARG A 33 20.01 -15.41 20.53
N GLU A 34 19.08 -16.23 20.99
CA GLU A 34 17.75 -16.36 20.39
C GLU A 34 16.98 -15.05 20.45
N ILE A 35 16.91 -14.40 21.62
CA ILE A 35 16.22 -13.11 21.76
C ILE A 35 16.89 -12.00 20.95
N ALA A 36 18.23 -11.96 20.88
CA ALA A 36 18.94 -11.03 20.01
C ALA A 36 18.56 -11.21 18.53
N SER A 37 18.40 -12.45 18.07
CA SER A 37 17.96 -12.71 16.69
C SER A 37 16.56 -12.15 16.39
N PHE A 38 15.65 -12.12 17.37
CA PHE A 38 14.32 -11.55 17.21
C PHE A 38 14.34 -10.01 17.13
N PHE A 39 15.26 -9.32 17.82
CA PHE A 39 15.46 -7.88 17.63
C PHE A 39 15.94 -7.53 16.21
N ASP A 40 16.83 -8.35 15.64
CA ASP A 40 17.27 -8.16 14.25
C ASP A 40 16.13 -8.41 13.26
N VAL A 41 15.28 -9.40 13.52
CA VAL A 41 14.03 -9.65 12.77
C VAL A 41 13.11 -8.44 12.84
N GLU A 42 12.81 -7.95 14.04
CA GLU A 42 11.94 -6.79 14.27
C GLU A 42 12.43 -5.56 13.49
N LYS A 43 13.72 -5.20 13.62
CA LYS A 43 14.31 -4.07 12.90
C LYS A 43 14.26 -4.25 11.38
N TYR A 44 14.53 -5.47 10.90
CA TYR A 44 14.45 -5.77 9.47
C TYR A 44 13.03 -5.60 8.93
N LEU A 45 12.04 -6.09 9.67
CA LEU A 45 10.63 -5.98 9.29
C LEU A 45 10.13 -4.53 9.37
N LEU A 46 10.44 -3.79 10.45
CA LEU A 46 10.10 -2.37 10.59
C LEU A 46 10.68 -1.53 9.45
N GLY A 47 11.98 -1.71 9.13
CA GLY A 47 12.59 -1.00 8.01
C GLY A 47 12.03 -1.42 6.64
N GLY A 48 11.42 -2.61 6.54
CA GLY A 48 10.64 -3.02 5.37
C GLY A 48 9.31 -2.27 5.29
N ILE A 49 8.55 -2.24 6.38
CA ILE A 49 7.25 -1.56 6.49
C ILE A 49 7.39 -0.07 6.22
N ASP A 50 8.34 0.62 6.85
CA ASP A 50 8.52 2.07 6.68
C ASP A 50 8.81 2.45 5.23
N ARG A 51 9.69 1.70 4.56
CA ARG A 51 10.01 1.93 3.14
C ARG A 51 8.79 1.68 2.25
N SER A 52 8.01 0.65 2.56
CA SER A 52 6.82 0.32 1.79
C SER A 52 5.72 1.37 1.97
N ASN A 53 5.47 1.80 3.21
CA ASN A 53 4.52 2.86 3.54
C ASN A 53 4.86 4.17 2.84
N ASN A 54 6.13 4.59 2.87
CA ASN A 54 6.55 5.81 2.18
C ASN A 54 6.34 5.69 0.66
N TYR A 55 6.78 4.57 0.05
CA TYR A 55 6.61 4.34 -1.38
C TYR A 55 5.14 4.29 -1.80
N ILE A 56 4.28 3.64 -1.00
CA ILE A 56 2.86 3.51 -1.29
C ILE A 56 2.16 4.84 -1.11
N ASN A 57 2.40 5.54 0.00
CA ASN A 57 1.73 6.81 0.26
C ASN A 57 2.03 7.84 -0.82
N GLU A 58 3.30 7.98 -1.24
CA GLU A 58 3.66 8.90 -2.33
C GLU A 58 2.96 8.50 -3.64
N ASN A 59 3.15 7.26 -4.10
CA ASN A 59 2.60 6.83 -5.39
C ASN A 59 1.07 6.77 -5.41
N PHE A 60 0.45 6.36 -4.31
CA PHE A 60 -1.00 6.26 -4.20
C PHE A 60 -1.63 7.65 -4.18
N THR A 61 -1.02 8.61 -3.46
CA THR A 61 -1.49 10.00 -3.44
C THR A 61 -1.43 10.63 -4.84
N TYR A 62 -0.32 10.47 -5.56
CA TYR A 62 -0.20 10.97 -6.94
C TYR A 62 -1.24 10.34 -7.86
N LYS A 63 -1.47 9.02 -7.77
CA LYS A 63 -2.47 8.32 -8.60
C LYS A 63 -3.90 8.76 -8.30
N LEU A 64 -4.24 9.04 -7.04
CA LEU A 64 -5.55 9.60 -6.68
C LEU A 64 -5.73 11.02 -7.23
N LEU A 65 -4.68 11.83 -7.21
CA LEU A 65 -4.70 13.16 -7.82
C LEU A 65 -4.88 13.07 -9.34
N ASP A 66 -4.18 12.16 -10.01
CA ASP A 66 -4.35 11.92 -11.44
C ASP A 66 -5.76 11.45 -11.79
N LEU A 67 -6.35 10.56 -10.98
CA LEU A 67 -7.73 10.11 -11.14
C LEU A 67 -8.72 11.28 -11.01
N ALA A 68 -8.51 12.16 -10.04
CA ALA A 68 -9.32 13.37 -9.87
C ALA A 68 -9.18 14.33 -11.06
N ASN A 69 -7.96 14.53 -11.56
CA ASN A 69 -7.70 15.36 -12.74
C ASN A 69 -8.37 14.81 -13.99
N LEU A 70 -8.29 13.50 -14.23
CA LEU A 70 -8.97 12.85 -15.36
C LEU A 70 -10.49 12.94 -15.24
N SER A 71 -11.03 12.76 -14.03
CA SER A 71 -12.47 12.91 -13.79
C SER A 71 -12.94 14.34 -14.10
N GLY A 72 -12.22 15.36 -13.63
CA GLY A 72 -12.52 16.75 -13.98
C GLY A 72 -12.39 17.05 -15.48
N ALA A 73 -11.38 16.46 -16.15
CA ALA A 73 -11.22 16.59 -17.60
C ALA A 73 -12.38 15.94 -18.38
N ARG A 74 -12.86 14.79 -17.91
CA ARG A 74 -14.03 14.08 -18.45
C ARG A 74 -15.29 14.93 -18.35
N ASP A 75 -15.55 15.49 -17.17
CA ASP A 75 -16.71 16.33 -16.91
C ASP A 75 -16.69 17.58 -17.81
N ALA A 76 -15.52 18.21 -17.97
CA ALA A 76 -15.36 19.32 -18.89
C ALA A 76 -15.64 18.94 -20.36
N GLN A 77 -15.33 17.71 -20.80
CA GLN A 77 -15.73 17.24 -22.13
C GLN A 77 -17.24 17.02 -22.23
N LEU A 78 -17.87 16.46 -21.19
CA LEU A 78 -19.32 16.28 -21.14
C LEU A 78 -20.07 17.62 -21.22
N GLU A 79 -19.63 18.63 -20.46
CA GLU A 79 -20.19 19.98 -20.53
C GLU A 79 -20.09 20.58 -21.93
N ARG A 80 -18.94 20.41 -22.60
CA ARG A 80 -18.76 20.84 -24.00
C ARG A 80 -19.71 20.10 -24.94
N LYS A 81 -19.90 18.79 -24.74
CA LYS A 81 -20.83 17.99 -25.53
C LYS A 81 -22.26 18.50 -25.37
N VAL A 82 -22.67 18.79 -24.14
CA VAL A 82 -23.99 19.38 -23.84
C VAL A 82 -24.15 20.72 -24.55
N TYR A 83 -23.16 21.62 -24.44
CA TYR A 83 -23.18 22.91 -25.14
C TYR A 83 -23.38 22.77 -26.66
N PHE A 84 -22.65 21.84 -27.30
CA PHE A 84 -22.78 21.62 -28.73
C PHE A 84 -24.11 20.99 -29.11
N ASN A 85 -24.65 20.07 -28.30
CA ASN A 85 -25.98 19.51 -28.51
C ASN A 85 -27.07 20.59 -28.41
N GLU A 86 -27.01 21.46 -27.41
CA GLU A 86 -27.94 22.59 -27.28
C GLU A 86 -27.84 23.57 -28.45
N LYS A 87 -26.61 23.83 -28.92
CA LYS A 87 -26.38 24.66 -30.10
C LYS A 87 -26.97 24.03 -31.35
N MET A 88 -26.83 22.71 -31.51
CA MET A 88 -27.37 21.94 -32.64
C MET A 88 -28.90 22.04 -32.71
N ILE A 89 -29.59 21.96 -31.57
CA ILE A 89 -31.06 22.06 -31.48
C ILE A 89 -31.58 23.43 -31.97
N LYS A 90 -30.78 24.49 -31.86
CA LYS A 90 -31.16 25.85 -32.27
C LYS A 90 -30.97 26.14 -33.77
N LEU A 91 -30.38 25.21 -34.52
CA LEU A 91 -30.10 25.39 -35.95
C LEU A 91 -31.29 24.95 -36.81
N ASN A 92 -31.59 25.76 -37.83
CA ASN A 92 -32.64 25.45 -38.80
C ASN A 92 -32.09 24.60 -39.95
N ASP A 93 -32.97 24.13 -40.83
CA ASP A 93 -32.58 23.28 -41.98
C ASP A 93 -31.67 23.97 -42.99
N ASN A 94 -31.68 25.31 -43.03
CA ASN A 94 -30.78 26.08 -43.88
C ASN A 94 -29.33 26.15 -43.34
N ASP A 95 -29.08 25.71 -42.11
CA ASP A 95 -27.78 25.81 -41.43
C ASP A 95 -26.91 24.55 -41.59
N GLU A 96 -27.09 23.81 -42.68
CA GLU A 96 -26.48 22.49 -42.90
C GLU A 96 -24.95 22.47 -42.69
N LYS A 97 -24.24 23.50 -43.17
CA LYS A 97 -22.78 23.59 -42.99
C LYS A 97 -22.36 23.70 -41.53
N GLU A 98 -23.12 24.43 -40.71
CA GLU A 98 -22.84 24.57 -39.28
C GLU A 98 -23.24 23.29 -38.53
N LYS A 99 -24.35 22.63 -38.91
CA LYS A 99 -24.75 21.32 -38.38
C LYS A 99 -23.63 20.28 -38.55
N VAL A 100 -23.10 20.13 -39.77
CA VAL A 100 -21.99 19.21 -40.06
C VAL A 100 -20.73 19.55 -39.24
N LYS A 101 -20.44 20.83 -39.02
CA LYS A 101 -19.30 21.26 -38.20
C LYS A 101 -19.48 20.85 -36.74
N ILE A 102 -20.66 21.10 -36.17
CA ILE A 102 -20.99 20.73 -34.79
C ILE A 102 -20.94 19.20 -34.60
N GLU A 103 -21.46 18.42 -35.54
CA GLU A 103 -21.38 16.96 -35.49
C GLU A 103 -19.94 16.44 -35.47
N ASN A 104 -19.06 17.04 -36.28
CA ASN A 104 -17.65 16.69 -36.29
C ASN A 104 -16.95 17.06 -34.97
N ASP A 105 -17.33 18.16 -34.34
CA ASP A 105 -16.80 18.56 -33.04
C ASP A 105 -17.31 17.63 -31.93
N ILE A 106 -18.59 17.22 -31.95
CA ILE A 106 -19.15 16.21 -31.04
C ILE A 106 -18.39 14.87 -31.17
N LYS A 107 -18.13 14.40 -32.40
CA LYS A 107 -17.34 13.16 -32.63
C LYS A 107 -15.93 13.24 -32.03
N LYS A 108 -15.28 14.40 -32.12
CA LYS A 108 -13.96 14.62 -31.50
C LYS A 108 -14.05 14.62 -29.97
N ILE A 109 -15.12 15.17 -29.40
CA ILE A 109 -15.37 15.15 -27.96
C ILE A 109 -15.61 13.72 -27.49
N ASP A 110 -16.42 12.94 -28.20
CA ASP A 110 -16.71 11.55 -27.85
C ASP A 110 -15.45 10.69 -27.83
N LYS A 111 -14.58 10.85 -28.84
CA LYS A 111 -13.27 10.18 -28.86
C LYS A 111 -12.41 10.56 -27.65
N LYS A 112 -12.40 11.82 -27.24
CA LYS A 112 -11.65 12.26 -26.05
C LYS A 112 -12.23 11.71 -24.76
N ILE A 113 -13.55 11.63 -24.64
CA ILE A 113 -14.21 11.01 -23.49
C ILE A 113 -13.81 9.53 -23.40
N GLU A 114 -13.82 8.81 -24.51
CA GLU A 114 -13.38 7.41 -24.57
C GLU A 114 -11.91 7.24 -24.16
N GLU A 115 -11.01 8.10 -24.64
CA GLU A 115 -9.61 8.12 -24.23
C GLU A 115 -9.43 8.36 -22.72
N ILE A 116 -10.20 9.29 -22.14
CA ILE A 116 -10.18 9.57 -20.70
C ILE A 116 -10.78 8.41 -19.88
N ASP A 117 -11.88 7.82 -20.35
CA ASP A 117 -12.53 6.68 -19.68
C ASP A 117 -11.59 5.47 -19.59
N ASN A 118 -10.84 5.19 -20.66
CA ASN A 118 -9.82 4.14 -20.66
C ASN A 118 -8.69 4.46 -19.66
N ALA A 119 -8.22 5.71 -19.62
CA ALA A 119 -7.19 6.11 -18.65
C ALA A 119 -7.67 6.00 -17.18
N ILE A 120 -8.93 6.38 -16.92
CA ILE A 120 -9.57 6.21 -15.60
C ILE A 120 -9.65 4.74 -15.22
N TRP A 121 -10.01 3.87 -16.17
CA TRP A 121 -10.11 2.43 -15.95
C TRP A 121 -8.76 1.81 -15.57
N ASP A 122 -7.70 2.15 -16.29
CA ASP A 122 -6.34 1.66 -16.05
C ASP A 122 -5.81 2.12 -14.67
N LEU A 123 -5.99 3.41 -14.35
CA LEU A 123 -5.59 3.96 -13.05
C LEU A 123 -6.42 3.39 -11.89
N SER A 124 -7.71 3.16 -12.09
CA SER A 124 -8.57 2.51 -11.08
C SER A 124 -8.09 1.08 -10.81
N SER A 125 -7.73 0.34 -11.85
CA SER A 125 -7.16 -1.01 -11.72
C SER A 125 -5.82 -0.99 -10.99
N GLU A 126 -4.98 0.01 -11.24
CA GLU A 126 -3.72 0.21 -10.50
C GLU A 126 -3.92 0.53 -9.04
N THR A 127 -4.79 1.49 -8.73
CA THR A 127 -5.08 1.91 -7.35
C THR A 127 -5.68 0.77 -6.52
N GLU A 128 -6.48 -0.11 -7.11
CA GLU A 128 -7.00 -1.30 -6.42
C GLU A 128 -5.88 -2.28 -6.06
N ARG A 129 -4.89 -2.48 -6.96
CA ARG A 129 -3.68 -3.27 -6.64
C ARG A 129 -2.89 -2.68 -5.47
N PHE A 130 -2.85 -1.35 -5.35
CA PHE A 130 -2.21 -0.68 -4.20
C PHE A 130 -2.97 -0.93 -2.90
N LYS A 131 -4.31 -0.88 -2.89
CA LYS A 131 -5.11 -1.19 -1.69
C LYS A 131 -4.87 -2.61 -1.19
N ILE A 132 -4.80 -3.59 -2.10
CA ILE A 132 -4.51 -4.99 -1.75
C ILE A 132 -3.13 -5.10 -1.09
N LYS A 133 -2.10 -4.42 -1.63
CA LYS A 133 -0.76 -4.40 -1.01
C LYS A 133 -0.77 -3.75 0.37
N PHE A 134 -1.48 -2.65 0.54
CA PHE A 134 -1.63 -1.97 1.81
C PHE A 134 -2.29 -2.85 2.88
N GLN A 135 -3.30 -3.65 2.50
CA GLN A 135 -3.90 -4.64 3.42
C GLN A 135 -2.92 -5.72 3.85
N GLN A 136 -2.05 -6.20 2.95
CA GLN A 136 -1.00 -7.16 3.29
C GLN A 136 0.03 -6.56 4.25
N GLU A 137 0.32 -5.27 4.12
CA GLU A 137 1.20 -4.54 5.04
C GLU A 137 0.60 -4.36 6.42
N ASN A 138 -0.71 -4.13 6.53
CA ASN A 138 -1.39 -4.10 7.83
C ASN A 138 -1.23 -5.44 8.57
N THR A 139 -1.38 -6.56 7.86
CA THR A 139 -1.11 -7.89 8.42
C THR A 139 0.36 -8.05 8.87
N LEU A 140 1.32 -7.52 8.09
CA LEU A 140 2.73 -7.55 8.48
C LEU A 140 2.99 -6.68 9.72
N ASN A 141 2.34 -5.53 9.81
CA ASN A 141 2.41 -4.63 10.96
C ASN A 141 1.89 -5.31 12.24
N ASP A 142 0.79 -6.08 12.15
CA ASP A 142 0.27 -6.87 13.28
C ASP A 142 1.27 -7.94 13.74
N VAL A 143 1.94 -8.62 12.80
CA VAL A 143 3.01 -9.59 13.11
C VAL A 143 4.18 -8.90 13.81
N VAL A 144 4.61 -7.74 13.32
CA VAL A 144 5.69 -6.97 13.94
C VAL A 144 5.29 -6.51 15.35
N GLN A 145 4.09 -6.00 15.55
CA GLN A 145 3.59 -5.61 16.87
C GLN A 145 3.56 -6.80 17.85
N SER A 146 3.22 -7.99 17.36
CA SER A 146 3.26 -9.23 18.14
C SER A 146 4.69 -9.58 18.56
N ILE A 147 5.66 -9.49 17.64
CA ILE A 147 7.09 -9.70 17.92
C ILE A 147 7.61 -8.64 18.91
N SER A 148 7.28 -7.36 18.71
CA SER A 148 7.65 -6.26 19.62
C SER A 148 7.12 -6.47 21.03
N SER A 149 5.87 -6.89 21.16
CA SER A 149 5.23 -7.17 22.45
C SER A 149 5.93 -8.32 23.16
N TRP A 150 6.18 -9.43 22.44
CA TRP A 150 6.92 -10.56 22.97
C TRP A 150 8.35 -10.17 23.38
N LEU A 151 9.05 -9.37 22.57
CA LEU A 151 10.39 -8.88 22.91
C LEU A 151 10.37 -8.04 24.19
N LYS A 152 9.39 -7.14 24.34
CA LYS A 152 9.22 -6.31 25.53
C LYS A 152 8.95 -7.14 26.78
N GLU A 153 8.13 -8.19 26.68
CA GLU A 153 7.87 -9.14 27.77
C GLU A 153 9.15 -9.91 28.16
N ASN A 154 9.93 -10.35 27.17
CA ASN A 154 11.15 -11.14 27.39
C ASN A 154 12.41 -10.32 27.68
N GLN A 155 12.40 -9.00 27.48
CA GLN A 155 13.52 -8.10 27.83
C GLN A 155 13.92 -8.22 29.31
N ASN A 156 12.97 -8.47 30.21
CA ASN A 156 13.27 -8.70 31.63
C ASN A 156 14.08 -9.98 31.84
N MET A 157 13.83 -11.03 31.05
CA MET A 157 14.62 -12.26 31.07
C MET A 157 16.03 -12.03 30.52
N VAL A 158 16.19 -11.29 29.42
CA VAL A 158 17.53 -10.93 28.89
C VAL A 158 18.35 -10.14 29.91
N LYS A 159 17.72 -9.16 30.58
CA LYS A 159 18.39 -8.38 31.63
C LYS A 159 18.83 -9.27 32.80
N ALA A 160 18.00 -10.24 33.20
CA ALA A 160 18.34 -11.20 34.24
C ALA A 160 19.51 -12.12 33.82
N ILE A 161 19.46 -12.66 32.61
CA ILE A 161 20.53 -13.50 32.03
C ILE A 161 21.86 -12.73 31.99
N LYS A 162 21.86 -11.50 31.49
CA LYS A 162 23.07 -10.67 31.42
C LYS A 162 23.68 -10.42 32.79
N LYS A 163 22.87 -10.24 33.83
CA LYS A 163 23.37 -10.11 35.21
C LYS A 163 24.07 -11.38 35.68
N ILE A 164 23.49 -12.55 35.40
CA ILE A 164 24.07 -13.86 35.77
C ILE A 164 25.42 -14.10 35.07
N ASP A 165 25.56 -13.71 33.80
CA ASP A 165 26.85 -13.85 33.08
C ASP A 165 27.94 -12.87 33.57
N THR A 166 27.61 -11.91 34.45
CA THR A 166 28.59 -10.95 35.02
C THR A 166 28.96 -11.21 36.48
N GLU A 167 28.33 -12.19 37.14
CA GLU A 167 28.62 -12.63 38.52
C GLU A 167 29.48 -13.89 38.54
#